data_AF-A0A8T6G5K0-F1
#
_entry.id   AF-A0A8T6G5K0-F1
#
_cell.length_a   1.000
_cell.length_b   1.000
_cell.length_c   1.000
_cell.angle_alpha   90.00
_cell.angle_beta   90.00
_cell.angle_gamma   90.00
#
_symmetry.space_group_name_H-M   'P 1'
#
loop_
_entity.id
_entity.type
_entity.pdbx_description
1 polymer ?
#
loop_
_entity_poly.entity_id
_entity_poly.type
_entity_poly.pdbx_seq_one_letter_code
_entity_poly.pdbx_strand_id
1 'polypeptide(L)'
;MGLPLHKHPDLGIITEGELIESVESRFENADKVIKVRGFNDLPERKTPVEEQKPIIKSLPPPQFKRKAVETSDTIWQAFVDEWETACWYCGTEKAPDRRELHLDHIEPNKGDGTNDDCFNRALACAPCNSDKGNNLDVRATIDKAFADGRIQTEARRNEIERGFRERHEWAKIRWTYIKPNKLPI
;
A
#
# COMPACT_ATOMS: atom_id res chain seq x y z
N MET A 1 6.67 14.58 -52.02
CA MET A 1 7.48 14.77 -50.80
C MET A 1 6.60 14.36 -49.63
N GLY A 2 6.91 13.25 -48.95
CA GLY A 2 6.07 12.72 -47.87
C GLY A 2 6.27 13.51 -46.58
N LEU A 3 5.18 13.76 -45.84
CA LEU A 3 5.19 14.47 -44.56
C LEU A 3 5.74 13.59 -43.43
N PRO A 4 6.39 14.15 -42.40
CA PRO A 4 6.96 13.37 -41.30
C PRO A 4 5.88 12.74 -40.40
N LEU A 5 6.06 11.47 -40.07
CA LEU A 5 5.22 10.69 -39.15
C LEU A 5 5.57 11.02 -37.69
N HIS A 6 4.56 11.39 -36.89
CA HIS A 6 4.71 11.56 -35.44
C HIS A 6 4.04 10.42 -34.67
N LYS A 7 4.75 9.86 -33.68
CA LYS A 7 4.30 8.76 -32.84
C LYS A 7 4.05 9.27 -31.42
N HIS A 8 2.81 9.16 -30.94
CA HIS A 8 2.46 9.56 -29.57
C HIS A 8 2.85 8.46 -28.57
N PRO A 9 3.70 8.75 -27.56
CA PRO A 9 4.24 7.75 -26.65
C PRO A 9 3.18 7.10 -25.74
N ASP A 10 2.06 7.78 -25.48
CA ASP A 10 1.06 7.30 -24.51
C ASP A 10 -0.13 6.58 -25.14
N LEU A 11 -0.32 6.70 -26.46
CA LEU A 11 -1.55 6.23 -27.14
C LEU A 11 -1.29 5.22 -28.27
N GLY A 12 -0.04 4.99 -28.68
CA GLY A 12 0.31 3.97 -29.67
C GLY A 12 -0.16 4.23 -31.10
N ILE A 13 -0.64 5.43 -31.42
CA ILE A 13 -1.12 5.81 -32.77
C ILE A 13 -0.04 6.63 -33.49
N ILE A 14 0.08 6.42 -34.81
CA ILE A 14 0.96 7.18 -35.72
C ILE A 14 0.06 7.95 -36.68
N THR A 15 0.27 9.26 -36.79
CA THR A 15 -0.50 10.14 -37.70
C THR A 15 0.44 10.89 -38.64
N GLU A 16 0.03 11.07 -39.90
CA GLU A 16 0.66 12.00 -40.85
C GLU A 16 -0.16 13.29 -40.94
N GLY A 17 0.51 14.44 -40.84
CA GLY A 17 -0.07 15.78 -41.06
C GLY A 17 -0.23 16.64 -39.80
N GLU A 18 -0.24 17.96 -40.00
CA GLU A 18 -0.48 18.95 -38.94
C GLU A 18 -1.96 18.98 -38.55
N LEU A 19 -2.21 19.02 -37.23
CA LEU A 19 -3.54 19.13 -36.63
C LEU A 19 -4.17 20.48 -36.97
N ILE A 20 -5.14 20.47 -37.88
CA ILE A 20 -6.04 21.61 -38.14
C ILE A 20 -7.49 21.12 -37.99
N GLU A 21 -8.33 22.05 -37.55
CA GLU A 21 -9.70 21.89 -37.06
C GLU A 21 -10.55 20.86 -37.82
N SER A 22 -11.16 19.95 -37.05
CA SER A 22 -12.17 18.96 -37.46
C SER A 22 -11.73 17.96 -38.54
N VAL A 23 -11.37 16.76 -38.10
CA VAL A 23 -11.12 15.61 -38.99
C VAL A 23 -12.41 14.79 -39.11
N GLU A 24 -13.06 14.83 -40.27
CA GLU A 24 -14.07 13.81 -40.61
C GLU A 24 -13.36 12.50 -40.94
N SER A 25 -13.50 11.51 -40.05
CA SER A 25 -13.02 10.15 -40.28
C SER A 25 -14.19 9.29 -40.76
N ARG A 26 -14.12 8.81 -42.00
CA ARG A 26 -15.07 7.82 -42.54
C ARG A 26 -14.55 6.41 -42.27
N PHE A 27 -15.38 5.59 -41.64
CA PHE A 27 -15.14 4.16 -41.45
C PHE A 27 -15.99 3.37 -42.44
N GLU A 28 -15.37 2.40 -43.12
CA GLU A 28 -16.07 1.40 -43.93
C GLU A 28 -16.74 0.38 -43.00
N ASN A 29 -17.85 0.78 -42.40
CA ASN A 29 -18.90 -0.14 -41.98
C ASN A 29 -20.19 0.67 -41.92
N ALA A 30 -20.98 0.54 -43.00
CA ALA A 30 -22.28 1.14 -43.14
C ALA A 30 -23.17 0.69 -41.96
N ASP A 31 -23.65 1.67 -41.17
CA ASP A 31 -24.91 1.67 -40.40
C ASP A 31 -24.84 2.45 -39.08
N LYS A 32 -23.71 3.10 -38.75
CA LYS A 32 -23.64 4.00 -37.60
C LYS A 32 -23.08 5.37 -37.95
N VAL A 33 -23.98 6.29 -38.28
CA VAL A 33 -23.67 7.73 -38.31
C VAL A 33 -23.65 8.23 -36.87
N ILE A 34 -22.46 8.40 -36.29
CA ILE A 34 -22.32 9.10 -35.01
C ILE A 34 -22.25 10.60 -35.32
N LYS A 35 -23.32 11.34 -35.01
CA LYS A 35 -23.27 12.81 -34.97
C LYS A 35 -22.49 13.23 -33.73
N VAL A 36 -21.23 13.59 -33.91
CA VAL A 36 -20.43 14.25 -32.87
C VAL A 36 -20.97 15.68 -32.74
N ARG A 37 -21.57 16.01 -31.59
CA ARG A 37 -22.03 17.38 -31.31
C ARG A 37 -20.82 18.28 -31.07
N GLY A 38 -20.87 19.50 -31.61
CA GLY A 38 -19.85 20.51 -31.36
C GLY A 38 -19.78 20.91 -29.90
N PHE A 39 -18.63 21.46 -29.49
CA PHE A 39 -18.25 21.81 -28.11
C PHE A 39 -19.31 22.63 -27.33
N ASN A 40 -20.19 23.34 -28.03
CA ASN A 40 -21.20 24.23 -27.45
C ASN A 40 -22.54 23.56 -27.08
N ASP A 41 -22.73 22.26 -27.35
CA ASP A 41 -23.99 21.53 -27.08
C ASP A 41 -23.89 20.52 -25.92
N LEU A 42 -22.84 20.58 -25.11
CA LEU A 42 -22.73 19.74 -23.91
C LEU A 42 -23.55 20.35 -22.78
N PRO A 43 -24.46 19.60 -22.13
CA PRO A 43 -25.18 20.10 -20.97
C PRO A 43 -24.18 20.45 -19.87
N GLU A 44 -24.37 21.59 -19.21
CA GLU A 44 -23.55 21.99 -18.06
C GLU A 44 -23.49 20.83 -17.07
N ARG A 45 -22.27 20.29 -16.90
CA ARG A 45 -22.00 19.23 -15.96
C ARG A 45 -22.13 19.84 -14.58
N LYS A 46 -23.27 19.65 -13.92
CA LYS A 46 -23.39 19.89 -12.48
C LYS A 46 -22.45 18.92 -11.80
N THR A 47 -21.24 19.37 -11.48
CA THR A 47 -20.34 18.64 -10.59
C THR A 47 -21.12 18.38 -9.31
N PRO A 48 -21.29 17.11 -8.87
CA PRO A 48 -21.72 16.85 -7.51
C PRO A 48 -20.74 17.60 -6.62
N VAL A 49 -21.26 18.47 -5.75
CA VAL A 49 -20.45 19.14 -4.75
C VAL A 49 -19.78 18.03 -3.96
N GLU A 50 -18.47 17.89 -4.12
CA GLU A 50 -17.67 16.91 -3.41
C GLU A 50 -17.76 17.27 -1.94
N GLU A 51 -18.57 16.52 -1.19
CA GLU A 51 -18.65 16.64 0.26
C GLU A 51 -17.23 16.44 0.80
N GLN A 52 -16.61 17.53 1.23
CA GLN A 52 -15.31 17.49 1.87
C GLN A 52 -15.46 16.61 3.11
N LYS A 53 -14.92 15.39 3.04
CA LYS A 53 -14.81 14.52 4.21
C LYS A 53 -14.10 15.34 5.30
N PRO A 54 -14.67 15.43 6.51
CA PRO A 54 -14.11 16.28 7.54
C PRO A 54 -12.67 15.84 7.82
N ILE A 55 -11.76 16.82 7.86
CA ILE A 55 -10.38 16.62 8.30
C ILE A 55 -10.47 16.06 9.73
N ILE A 56 -10.16 14.78 9.91
CA ILE A 56 -10.09 14.15 11.22
C ILE A 56 -8.89 14.77 11.94
N LYS A 57 -9.15 15.78 12.78
CA LYS A 57 -8.11 16.51 13.53
C LYS A 57 -7.42 15.65 14.59
N SER A 58 -8.10 14.60 15.05
CA SER A 58 -7.56 13.53 15.86
C SER A 58 -8.55 12.37 15.86
N LEU A 59 -8.05 11.13 15.76
CA LEU A 59 -8.88 9.94 15.94
C LEU A 59 -9.35 9.89 17.41
N PRO A 60 -10.63 9.59 17.68
CA PRO A 60 -11.09 9.42 19.05
C PRO A 60 -10.29 8.30 19.73
N PRO A 61 -9.95 8.44 21.02
CA PRO A 61 -9.25 7.41 21.75
C PRO A 61 -10.08 6.11 21.67
N PRO A 62 -9.52 5.04 21.12
CA PRO A 62 -10.28 3.82 20.87
C PRO A 62 -10.83 3.24 22.17
N GLN A 63 -12.13 2.96 22.18
CA GLN A 63 -12.84 2.40 23.34
C GLN A 63 -12.67 0.87 23.34
N PHE A 64 -11.65 0.36 24.01
CA PHE A 64 -11.36 -1.07 24.04
C PHE A 64 -12.05 -1.79 25.22
N LYS A 65 -12.84 -2.83 24.91
CA LYS A 65 -13.42 -3.74 25.92
C LYS A 65 -12.41 -4.84 26.26
N ARG A 66 -12.24 -5.12 27.57
CA ARG A 66 -11.23 -6.07 28.10
C ARG A 66 -11.52 -7.53 27.70
N LYS A 67 -10.45 -8.20 27.23
CA LYS A 67 -10.27 -9.64 26.90
C LYS A 67 -11.05 -10.19 25.70
N ALA A 68 -10.41 -10.14 24.54
CA ALA A 68 -10.39 -11.24 23.58
C ALA A 68 -8.97 -11.31 23.00
N VAL A 69 -8.47 -12.51 22.73
CA VAL A 69 -7.31 -12.72 21.86
C VAL A 69 -7.65 -11.99 20.57
N GLU A 70 -6.97 -10.88 20.27
CA GLU A 70 -7.03 -10.35 18.91
C GLU A 70 -6.46 -11.49 18.06
N THR A 71 -7.34 -12.12 17.30
CA THR A 71 -6.94 -13.16 16.34
C THR A 71 -5.82 -12.59 15.46
N SER A 72 -4.99 -13.46 14.90
CA SER A 72 -4.02 -13.04 13.87
C SER A 72 -4.67 -12.17 12.79
N ASP A 73 -5.97 -12.38 12.54
CA ASP A 73 -6.71 -11.68 11.51
C ASP A 73 -7.06 -10.25 11.85
N THR A 74 -7.51 -10.02 13.07
CA THR A 74 -7.77 -8.67 13.55
C THR A 74 -6.49 -7.85 13.67
N ILE A 75 -5.38 -8.48 14.09
CA ILE A 75 -4.08 -7.79 14.16
C ILE A 75 -3.61 -7.43 12.75
N TRP A 76 -3.64 -8.39 11.82
CA TRP A 76 -3.21 -8.16 10.45
C TRP A 76 -4.04 -7.06 9.77
N GLN A 77 -5.36 -7.07 9.92
CA GLN A 77 -6.22 -6.05 9.34
C GLN A 77 -5.91 -4.67 9.92
N ALA A 78 -5.76 -4.57 11.25
CA ALA A 78 -5.38 -3.31 11.89
C ALA A 78 -4.03 -2.78 11.40
N PHE A 79 -3.08 -3.69 11.10
CA PHE A 79 -1.78 -3.31 10.57
C PHE A 79 -1.89 -2.79 9.13
N VAL A 80 -2.71 -3.44 8.30
CA VAL A 80 -2.97 -3.01 6.91
C VAL A 80 -3.71 -1.67 6.87
N ASP A 81 -4.70 -1.47 7.75
CA ASP A 81 -5.46 -0.21 7.80
C ASP A 81 -4.58 0.98 8.22
N GLU A 82 -3.60 0.74 9.10
CA GLU A 82 -2.73 1.78 9.68
C GLU A 82 -1.49 2.06 8.82
N TRP A 83 -0.86 1.02 8.29
CA TRP A 83 0.45 1.11 7.63
C TRP A 83 0.43 0.64 6.18
N GLU A 84 -0.77 0.51 5.62
CA GLU A 84 -1.01 0.04 4.25
C GLU A 84 -0.44 -1.35 4.02
N THR A 85 -0.30 -1.77 2.76
CA THR A 85 0.15 -3.12 2.39
C THR A 85 1.66 -3.22 2.16
N ALA A 86 2.43 -2.30 2.75
CA ALA A 86 3.89 -2.29 2.60
C ALA A 86 4.57 -3.29 3.56
N CYS A 87 5.50 -4.07 3.03
CA CYS A 87 6.37 -4.93 3.83
C CYS A 87 7.28 -4.07 4.72
N TRP A 88 7.33 -4.36 6.01
CA TRP A 88 8.14 -3.60 6.97
C TRP A 88 9.64 -3.81 6.81
N TYR A 89 10.07 -4.91 6.17
CA TYR A 89 11.49 -5.26 5.99
C TYR A 89 12.08 -4.75 4.67
N CYS A 90 11.28 -4.63 3.61
CA CYS A 90 11.77 -4.19 2.29
C CYS A 90 11.03 -2.99 1.71
N GLY A 91 9.95 -2.53 2.37
CA GLY A 91 9.17 -1.37 1.95
C GLY A 91 8.41 -1.56 0.64
N THR A 92 8.34 -2.78 0.10
CA THR A 92 7.58 -3.09 -1.13
C THR A 92 6.11 -3.29 -0.77
N GLU A 93 5.23 -2.61 -1.50
CA GLU A 93 3.79 -2.84 -1.45
C GLU A 93 3.43 -4.24 -1.96
N LYS A 94 2.41 -4.84 -1.34
CA LYS A 94 1.88 -6.15 -1.70
C LYS A 94 0.38 -6.08 -1.88
N ALA A 95 -0.20 -7.09 -2.51
CA ALA A 95 -1.64 -7.24 -2.43
C ALA A 95 -2.05 -7.44 -0.96
N PRO A 96 -3.24 -6.97 -0.53
CA PRO A 96 -3.81 -7.29 0.77
C PRO A 96 -4.27 -8.76 0.83
N ASP A 97 -3.36 -9.69 0.55
CA ASP A 97 -3.54 -11.14 0.59
C ASP A 97 -2.55 -11.73 1.60
N ARG A 98 -3.05 -12.59 2.48
CA ARG A 98 -2.26 -13.35 3.48
C ARG A 98 -1.20 -14.25 2.89
N ARG A 99 -1.28 -14.57 1.61
CA ARG A 99 -0.26 -15.34 0.88
C ARG A 99 0.91 -14.48 0.45
N GLU A 100 0.69 -13.18 0.28
CA GLU A 100 1.73 -12.24 -0.14
C GLU A 100 2.28 -11.42 1.03
N LEU A 101 1.43 -11.10 2.01
CA LEU A 101 1.72 -10.24 3.15
C LEU A 101 1.30 -10.94 4.45
N HIS A 102 2.28 -11.42 5.19
CA HIS A 102 2.12 -12.17 6.42
C HIS A 102 2.26 -11.29 7.66
N LEU A 103 1.80 -11.83 8.78
CA LEU A 103 2.09 -11.31 10.10
C LEU A 103 3.28 -12.09 10.67
N ASP A 104 4.49 -11.54 10.56
CA ASP A 104 5.73 -12.16 11.05
C ASP A 104 5.97 -11.81 12.51
N HIS A 105 6.57 -12.74 13.25
CA HIS A 105 7.01 -12.53 14.63
C HIS A 105 8.38 -11.86 14.66
N ILE A 106 8.50 -10.67 15.23
CA ILE A 106 9.78 -9.94 15.27
C ILE A 106 10.84 -10.76 16.03
N GLU A 107 10.51 -11.19 17.24
CA GLU A 107 11.22 -12.24 17.98
C GLU A 107 10.51 -13.58 17.77
N PRO A 108 11.24 -14.66 17.44
CA PRO A 108 10.63 -15.96 17.19
C PRO A 108 9.70 -16.43 18.31
N ASN A 109 8.56 -17.02 17.96
CA ASN A 109 7.69 -17.69 18.91
C ASN A 109 8.32 -19.00 19.38
N LYS A 110 8.28 -19.25 20.69
CA LYS A 110 8.78 -20.50 21.29
C LYS A 110 7.74 -21.63 21.33
N GLY A 111 6.51 -21.36 20.85
CA GLY A 111 5.42 -22.34 20.77
C GLY A 111 4.65 -22.53 22.09
N ASP A 112 4.99 -21.78 23.13
CA ASP A 112 4.34 -21.76 24.44
C ASP A 112 3.39 -20.56 24.62
N GLY A 113 3.18 -19.78 23.55
CA GLY A 113 2.40 -18.56 23.56
C GLY A 113 3.14 -17.35 24.15
N THR A 114 4.38 -17.51 24.64
CA THR A 114 5.24 -16.35 24.90
C THR A 114 5.64 -15.73 23.57
N ASN A 115 5.66 -14.40 23.51
CA ASN A 115 5.91 -13.61 22.31
C ASN A 115 4.78 -13.59 21.26
N ASP A 116 3.54 -13.91 21.64
CA ASP A 116 2.37 -13.80 20.76
C ASP A 116 1.64 -12.44 20.79
N ASP A 117 2.18 -11.46 21.50
CA ASP A 117 1.61 -10.12 21.55
C ASP A 117 1.72 -9.36 20.22
N CYS A 118 0.79 -8.43 19.98
CA CYS A 118 0.74 -7.66 18.72
C CYS A 118 2.00 -6.82 18.48
N PHE A 119 2.67 -6.35 19.53
CA PHE A 119 3.88 -5.54 19.38
C PHE A 119 5.06 -6.38 18.88
N ASN A 120 5.02 -7.70 19.08
CA ASN A 120 6.02 -8.61 18.53
C ASN A 120 5.64 -9.07 17.11
N ARG A 121 4.96 -8.23 16.32
CA ARG A 121 4.54 -8.53 14.96
C ARG A 121 4.93 -7.45 13.98
N ALA A 122 5.12 -7.85 12.72
CA ALA A 122 5.36 -6.96 11.59
C ALA A 122 4.63 -7.47 10.33
N LEU A 123 4.25 -6.56 9.42
CA LEU A 123 3.82 -6.97 8.08
C LEU A 123 5.03 -7.37 7.25
N ALA A 124 5.05 -8.59 6.76
CA ALA A 124 6.20 -9.16 6.06
C ALA A 124 5.76 -9.80 4.74
N CYS A 125 6.39 -9.42 3.63
CA CYS A 125 6.13 -10.12 2.38
C CYS A 125 6.66 -11.56 2.44
N ALA A 126 6.10 -12.47 1.64
CA ALA A 126 6.49 -13.88 1.63
C ALA A 126 8.03 -14.10 1.53
N PRO A 127 8.78 -13.40 0.65
CA PRO A 127 10.23 -13.52 0.60
C PRO A 127 10.92 -13.11 1.91
N CYS A 128 10.61 -11.93 2.46
CA CYS A 128 11.26 -11.45 3.68
C CYS A 128 10.92 -12.32 4.91
N ASN A 129 9.66 -12.76 5.01
CA ASN A 129 9.20 -13.66 6.06
C ASN A 129 9.96 -15.00 6.01
N SER A 130 10.09 -15.57 4.81
CA SER A 130 10.83 -16.82 4.60
C SER A 130 12.33 -16.68 4.87
N ASP A 131 12.94 -15.58 4.43
CA ASP A 131 14.36 -15.32 4.63
C ASP A 131 14.73 -15.15 6.09
N LYS A 132 13.86 -14.46 6.85
CA LYS A 132 14.08 -14.24 8.27
C LYS A 132 14.01 -15.56 9.04
N GLY A 133 12.94 -16.32 8.82
CA GLY A 133 12.61 -17.50 9.61
C GLY A 133 12.76 -17.23 11.11
N ASN A 134 13.44 -18.14 11.81
CA ASN A 134 13.76 -18.00 13.23
C ASN A 134 15.20 -17.54 13.50
N ASN A 135 15.96 -17.19 12.46
CA ASN A 135 17.42 -17.10 12.54
C ASN A 135 17.95 -15.68 12.34
N LEU A 136 17.22 -14.82 11.63
CA LEU A 136 17.63 -13.43 11.43
C LEU A 136 16.84 -12.50 12.35
N ASP A 137 17.53 -11.49 12.86
CA ASP A 137 16.87 -10.34 13.46
C ASP A 137 16.37 -9.36 12.38
N VAL A 138 15.72 -8.30 12.83
CA VAL A 138 15.17 -7.25 11.96
C VAL A 138 16.23 -6.66 11.03
N ARG A 139 17.40 -6.32 11.57
CA ARG A 139 18.45 -5.63 10.81
C ARG A 139 19.04 -6.56 9.78
N ALA A 140 19.36 -7.79 10.16
CA ALA A 140 19.86 -8.82 9.25
C ALA A 140 18.85 -9.15 8.13
N THR A 141 17.54 -9.11 8.43
CA THR A 141 16.48 -9.29 7.42
C THR A 141 16.45 -8.13 6.42
N ILE A 142 16.54 -6.88 6.88
CA ILE A 142 16.63 -5.69 6.02
C ILE A 142 17.91 -5.73 5.17
N ASP A 143 19.04 -6.09 5.77
CA ASP A 143 20.34 -6.18 5.10
C ASP A 143 20.32 -7.24 4.00
N LYS A 144 19.68 -8.38 4.25
CA LYS A 144 19.46 -9.40 3.24
C LYS A 144 18.54 -8.92 2.11
N ALA A 145 17.45 -8.23 2.43
CA ALA A 145 16.60 -7.63 1.41
C ALA A 145 17.34 -6.60 0.54
N PHE A 146 18.28 -5.85 1.11
CA PHE A 146 19.17 -4.96 0.36
C PHE A 146 20.16 -5.73 -0.51
N ALA A 147 20.86 -6.72 0.04
CA ALA A 147 21.80 -7.56 -0.71
C ALA A 147 21.14 -8.32 -1.88
N ASP A 148 19.89 -8.76 -1.71
CA ASP A 148 19.11 -9.45 -2.74
C ASP A 148 18.47 -8.48 -3.75
N GLY A 149 18.75 -7.17 -3.66
CA GLY A 149 18.26 -6.17 -4.60
C GLY A 149 16.76 -5.87 -4.50
N ARG A 150 16.10 -6.21 -3.38
CA ARG A 150 14.71 -5.79 -3.11
C ARG A 150 14.64 -4.35 -2.62
N ILE A 151 15.72 -3.87 -2.00
CA ILE A 151 15.91 -2.46 -1.63
C ILE A 151 17.00 -1.91 -2.55
N GLN A 152 16.69 -0.85 -3.30
CA GLN A 152 17.58 -0.38 -4.38
C GLN A 152 18.72 0.53 -3.90
N THR A 153 18.53 1.23 -2.79
CA THR A 153 19.47 2.27 -2.34
C THR A 153 19.69 2.24 -0.83
N GLU A 154 20.88 2.67 -0.41
CA GLU A 154 21.21 2.83 1.01
C GLU A 154 20.26 3.81 1.71
N ALA A 155 19.87 4.89 1.01
CA ALA A 155 18.90 5.85 1.53
C ALA A 155 17.55 5.18 1.84
N ARG A 156 17.06 4.32 0.93
CA ARG A 156 15.82 3.57 1.14
C ARG A 156 15.97 2.52 2.24
N ARG A 157 17.13 1.85 2.34
CA ARG A 157 17.45 0.93 3.43
C ARG A 157 17.35 1.62 4.79
N ASN A 158 17.97 2.79 4.94
CA ASN A 158 17.93 3.59 6.17
C ASN A 158 16.52 4.09 6.51
N GLU A 159 15.75 4.50 5.49
CA GLU A 159 14.35 4.89 5.66
C GLU A 159 13.49 3.72 6.17
N ILE A 160 13.65 2.52 5.59
CA ILE A 160 12.94 1.31 6.00
C ILE A 160 13.30 0.94 7.44
N GLU A 161 14.59 0.97 7.79
CA GLU A 161 15.03 0.68 9.17
C GLU A 161 14.45 1.66 10.18
N ARG A 162 14.44 2.96 9.86
CA ARG A 162 13.80 3.98 10.70
C ARG A 162 12.30 3.74 10.81
N GLY A 163 11.62 3.53 9.68
CA GLY A 163 10.18 3.30 9.65
C GLY A 163 9.78 2.02 10.40
N PHE A 164 10.61 0.98 10.37
CA PHE A 164 10.40 -0.22 11.18
C PHE A 164 10.39 0.12 12.67
N ARG A 165 11.41 0.85 13.16
CA ARG A 165 11.49 1.26 14.57
C ARG A 165 10.27 2.07 14.99
N GLU A 166 9.86 3.04 14.17
CA GLU A 166 8.70 3.87 14.43
C GLU A 166 7.42 3.05 14.53
N ARG A 167 7.15 2.16 13.56
CA ARG A 167 5.97 1.29 13.58
C ARG A 167 5.98 0.33 14.77
N HIS A 168 7.13 -0.25 15.10
CA HIS A 168 7.28 -1.13 16.25
C HIS A 168 7.00 -0.41 17.58
N GLU A 169 7.54 0.80 17.76
CA GLU A 169 7.25 1.61 18.95
C GLU A 169 5.78 2.00 19.03
N TRP A 170 5.16 2.39 17.90
CA TRP A 170 3.73 2.65 17.84
C TRP A 170 2.88 1.43 18.20
N ALA A 171 3.26 0.23 17.73
CA ALA A 171 2.58 -1.01 18.08
C ALA A 171 2.68 -1.31 19.59
N LYS A 172 3.84 -1.08 20.22
CA LYS A 172 4.02 -1.19 21.68
C LYS A 172 3.10 -0.22 22.43
N ILE A 173 3.14 1.06 22.05
CA ILE A 173 2.33 2.11 22.68
C ILE A 173 0.85 1.72 22.60
N ARG A 174 0.35 1.40 21.40
CA ARG A 174 -1.04 0.97 21.18
C ARG A 174 -1.41 -0.21 22.07
N TRP A 175 -0.53 -1.21 22.20
CA TRP A 175 -0.79 -2.38 23.05
C TRP A 175 -0.84 -2.04 24.53
N THR A 176 0.01 -1.14 25.03
CA THR A 176 -0.04 -0.70 26.42
C THR A 176 -1.36 -0.03 26.78
N TYR A 177 -2.01 0.66 25.82
CA TYR A 177 -3.35 1.22 26.00
C TYR A 177 -4.46 0.15 25.96
N ILE A 178 -4.30 -0.91 25.16
CA ILE A 178 -5.30 -2.00 25.02
C ILE A 178 -5.25 -2.96 26.23
N LYS A 179 -4.03 -3.32 26.67
CA LYS A 179 -3.76 -4.12 27.87
C LYS A 179 -2.94 -3.28 28.86
N PRO A 180 -3.54 -2.28 29.53
CA PRO A 180 -2.86 -1.64 30.65
C PRO A 180 -2.52 -2.75 31.65
N ASN A 181 -1.23 -2.91 31.95
CA ASN A 181 -0.75 -3.97 32.84
C ASN A 181 -1.65 -4.08 34.09
N LYS A 182 -1.96 -5.33 34.45
CA LYS A 182 -2.23 -5.65 35.86
C LYS A 182 -0.98 -5.21 36.62
N LEU A 183 -1.07 -4.13 37.38
CA LEU A 183 -0.04 -3.76 38.34
C LEU A 183 0.28 -5.01 39.18
N PRO A 184 1.56 -5.34 39.43
CA PRO A 184 1.88 -6.32 40.45
C PRO A 184 1.28 -5.81 41.77
N ILE A 185 0.49 -6.67 42.42
CA ILE A 185 -0.01 -6.45 43.77
C ILE A 185 1.14 -6.69 44.74
#